data_AF-A0A2D5QI51-F1
#
_entry.id   AF-A0A2D5QI51-F1
#
_cell.length_a   1.000
_cell.length_b   1.000
_cell.length_c   1.000
_cell.angle_alpha   90.00
_cell.angle_beta   90.00
_cell.angle_gamma   90.00
#
_symmetry.space_group_name_H-M   'P 1'
#
loop_
_entity.id
_entity.type
_entity.pdbx_description
1 polymer ?
#
loop_
_entity_poly.entity_id
_entity_poly.type
_entity_poly.pdbx_seq_one_letter_code
_entity_poly.pdbx_strand_id
1 'polypeptide(L)'
;MKKIYFFLITAILILIIGLIGIRTTTVQNLLIDFDFDRQWNNQDKLISFDGDYIIGLVCGSRGPLPGKGRAEPCIMIKTPDHMFVVDTGDGSRQNLINWSINLGNLDAVLLTHLHSDHISDLADFHLYSWVTQNRGKKLPVYGPLGTNLVTEGITKAYELDTEWRTLHHGEEVAPSDFAGFDTKIINLNNPVIFDDGELKITAFEVEHFPVDPSLGFRFDYKGRSIVISGDTDYSENLVEQAKNADLLFHDALSQNMIGRLEEISEDVNPLLSTVFYDIQDYHASPIEAAQAANEANVKELIFYHLTPAPQNFIAKIIFVRGVNEVRPNNWTLADDGTIAILPVGSDKVEITNIN
;
A
#
# COMPACT_ATOMS: atom_id res chain seq x y z
N MET A 1 4.28 -55.38 -11.41
CA MET A 1 4.32 -55.44 -9.92
C MET A 1 5.73 -55.24 -9.37
N LYS A 2 6.74 -56.11 -9.62
CA LYS A 2 8.09 -55.96 -9.03
C LYS A 2 8.81 -54.61 -9.25
N LYS A 3 8.69 -54.00 -10.44
CA LYS A 3 9.28 -52.67 -10.73
C LYS A 3 8.65 -51.53 -9.92
N ILE A 4 7.35 -51.64 -9.64
CA ILE A 4 6.61 -50.65 -8.84
C ILE A 4 7.03 -50.73 -7.37
N TYR A 5 7.21 -51.95 -6.84
CA TYR A 5 7.73 -52.14 -5.48
C TYR A 5 9.17 -51.62 -5.32
N PHE A 6 10.04 -51.85 -6.30
CA PHE A 6 11.39 -51.31 -6.26
C PHE A 6 11.39 -49.78 -6.23
N PHE A 7 10.61 -49.13 -7.10
CA PHE A 7 10.49 -47.68 -7.13
C PHE A 7 9.95 -47.10 -5.81
N LEU A 8 8.91 -47.72 -5.23
CA LEU A 8 8.35 -47.33 -3.94
C LEU A 8 9.38 -47.46 -2.80
N ILE A 9 10.13 -48.56 -2.75
CA ILE A 9 11.16 -48.76 -1.73
C ILE A 9 12.27 -47.71 -1.87
N THR A 10 12.72 -47.43 -3.10
CA THR A 10 13.72 -46.39 -3.35
C THR A 10 13.21 -45.00 -2.95
N ALA A 11 11.97 -44.64 -3.29
CA ALA A 11 11.38 -43.37 -2.90
C ALA A 11 11.25 -43.22 -1.37
N ILE A 12 10.83 -44.28 -0.67
CA ILE A 12 10.77 -44.31 0.80
C ILE A 12 12.17 -44.17 1.41
N LEU A 13 13.17 -44.84 0.85
CA LEU A 13 14.55 -44.75 1.34
C LEU A 13 15.11 -43.33 1.17
N ILE A 14 14.87 -42.70 0.01
CA ILE A 14 15.26 -41.31 -0.24
C ILE A 14 14.55 -40.37 0.73
N LEU A 15 13.25 -40.57 0.98
CA LEU A 15 12.51 -39.78 1.95
C LEU A 15 13.07 -39.93 3.36
N ILE A 16 13.37 -41.15 3.80
CA ILE A 16 13.95 -41.41 5.13
C ILE A 16 15.34 -40.78 5.24
N ILE A 17 16.20 -40.93 4.22
CA ILE A 17 17.52 -40.30 4.19
C ILE A 17 17.40 -38.78 4.21
N GLY A 18 16.44 -38.20 3.48
CA GLY A 18 16.13 -36.77 3.51
C GLY A 18 15.66 -36.30 4.89
N LEU A 19 14.76 -37.05 5.53
CA LEU A 19 14.24 -36.77 6.88
C LEU A 19 15.29 -36.91 7.99
N ILE A 20 16.27 -37.80 7.81
CA ILE A 20 17.42 -37.91 8.72
C ILE A 20 18.40 -36.78 8.43
N GLY A 21 18.66 -36.50 7.15
CA GLY A 21 19.55 -35.44 6.69
C GLY A 21 19.12 -34.06 7.19
N ILE A 22 17.83 -33.72 7.09
CA ILE A 22 17.29 -32.42 7.56
C ILE A 22 17.39 -32.23 9.07
N ARG A 23 17.68 -33.28 9.85
CA ARG A 23 17.95 -33.19 11.29
C ARG A 23 19.41 -32.92 11.61
N THR A 24 20.29 -32.94 10.61
CA THR A 24 21.70 -32.62 10.79
C THR A 24 21.91 -31.11 10.68
N THR A 25 22.78 -30.58 11.52
CA THR A 25 23.10 -29.14 11.54
C THR A 25 23.67 -28.67 10.20
N THR A 26 24.45 -29.48 9.50
CA THR A 26 25.00 -29.13 8.18
C THR A 26 23.90 -28.89 7.14
N VAL A 27 22.93 -29.79 7.02
CA VAL A 27 21.83 -29.61 6.07
C VAL A 27 20.92 -28.48 6.50
N GLN A 28 20.67 -28.32 7.81
CA GLN A 28 19.89 -27.20 8.34
C GLN A 28 20.55 -25.85 8.00
N ASN A 29 21.85 -25.71 8.23
CA ASN A 29 22.60 -24.50 7.89
C ASN A 29 22.57 -24.24 6.39
N LEU A 30 22.81 -25.25 5.54
CA LEU A 30 22.72 -25.07 4.08
C LEU A 30 21.34 -24.62 3.62
N LEU A 31 20.27 -25.13 4.22
CA LEU A 31 18.90 -24.71 3.90
C LEU A 31 18.61 -23.28 4.37
N ILE A 32 19.10 -22.91 5.55
CA ILE A 32 18.96 -21.55 6.09
C ILE A 32 19.78 -20.55 5.27
N ASP A 33 21.03 -20.86 4.94
CA ASP A 33 21.91 -20.02 4.13
C ASP A 33 21.29 -19.80 2.74
N PHE A 34 20.75 -20.86 2.12
CA PHE A 34 20.04 -20.73 0.84
C PHE A 34 18.82 -19.80 0.93
N ASP A 35 18.06 -19.88 2.01
CA ASP A 35 16.89 -19.01 2.20
C ASP A 35 17.31 -17.56 2.50
N PHE A 36 18.35 -17.34 3.30
CA PHE A 36 18.92 -16.02 3.58
C PHE A 36 19.51 -15.36 2.34
N ASP A 37 20.31 -16.10 1.57
CA ASP A 37 20.85 -15.62 0.30
C ASP A 37 19.73 -15.24 -0.67
N ARG A 38 18.63 -16.01 -0.69
CA ARG A 38 17.47 -15.71 -1.51
C ARG A 38 16.75 -14.45 -1.02
N GLN A 39 16.53 -14.29 0.28
CA GLN A 39 15.86 -13.10 0.83
C GLN A 39 16.70 -11.83 0.63
N TRP A 40 18.02 -11.91 0.81
CA TRP A 40 18.92 -10.76 0.73
C TRP A 40 19.25 -10.36 -0.72
N ASN A 41 19.57 -11.33 -1.59
CA ASN A 41 19.96 -11.04 -2.98
C ASN A 41 18.78 -10.80 -3.93
N ASN A 42 17.54 -10.94 -3.45
CA ASN A 42 16.32 -10.70 -4.24
C ASN A 42 15.58 -9.41 -3.87
N GLN A 43 16.22 -8.49 -3.14
CA GLN A 43 15.61 -7.20 -2.86
C GLN A 43 15.14 -6.52 -4.15
N ASP A 44 13.93 -5.97 -4.11
CA ASP A 44 13.27 -5.20 -5.18
C ASP A 44 13.09 -5.94 -6.53
N LYS A 45 13.44 -7.23 -6.64
CA LYS A 45 13.35 -7.97 -7.92
C LYS A 45 11.93 -8.10 -8.45
N LEU A 46 10.93 -8.16 -7.57
CA LEU A 46 9.52 -8.29 -7.93
C LEU A 46 8.91 -6.98 -8.47
N ILE A 47 9.63 -5.87 -8.32
CA ILE A 47 9.18 -4.52 -8.69
C ILE A 47 10.18 -3.83 -9.63
N SER A 48 11.13 -4.58 -10.19
CA SER A 48 12.13 -4.11 -11.13
C SER A 48 11.86 -4.65 -12.52
N PHE A 49 11.67 -3.76 -13.49
CA PHE A 49 11.32 -4.10 -14.87
C PHE A 49 12.35 -3.52 -15.85
N ASP A 50 12.43 -4.09 -17.05
CA ASP A 50 13.33 -3.59 -18.09
C ASP A 50 12.85 -2.24 -18.65
N GLY A 51 13.76 -1.27 -18.77
CA GLY A 51 13.49 0.06 -19.31
C GLY A 51 12.90 1.04 -18.30
N ASP A 52 12.39 2.17 -18.80
CA ASP A 52 11.71 3.17 -17.97
C ASP A 52 10.26 2.74 -17.70
N TYR A 53 9.82 2.85 -16.45
CA TYR A 53 8.47 2.51 -16.02
C TYR A 53 8.05 3.35 -14.81
N ILE A 54 6.74 3.43 -14.58
CA ILE A 54 6.19 3.75 -13.28
C ILE A 54 5.28 2.60 -12.85
N ILE A 55 5.34 2.21 -11.57
CA ILE A 55 4.42 1.22 -11.00
C ILE A 55 3.64 1.81 -9.84
N GLY A 56 2.42 1.30 -9.66
CA GLY A 56 1.67 1.41 -8.40
C GLY A 56 1.42 0.03 -7.83
N LEU A 57 1.87 -0.21 -6.60
CA LEU A 57 1.71 -1.47 -5.87
C LEU A 57 0.83 -1.23 -4.64
N VAL A 58 -0.26 -1.98 -4.52
CA VAL A 58 -1.15 -1.94 -3.35
C VAL A 58 -0.50 -2.74 -2.22
N CYS A 59 0.17 -2.05 -1.29
CA CYS A 59 0.74 -2.64 -0.08
C CYS A 59 -0.28 -2.83 1.04
N GLY A 60 -1.48 -2.26 0.89
CA GLY A 60 -2.64 -2.59 1.70
C GLY A 60 -3.92 -2.05 1.08
N SER A 61 -4.99 -2.85 1.14
CA SER A 61 -6.19 -2.70 0.30
C SER A 61 -7.50 -2.58 1.06
N ARG A 62 -7.55 -2.76 2.40
CA ARG A 62 -8.78 -2.61 3.19
C ARG A 62 -8.86 -1.21 3.81
N GLY A 63 -10.07 -0.73 4.08
CA GLY A 63 -10.26 0.37 5.03
C GLY A 63 -10.17 -0.09 6.50
N PRO A 64 -10.73 0.66 7.45
CA PRO A 64 -10.54 0.42 8.89
C PRO A 64 -11.33 -0.79 9.41
N LEU A 65 -12.32 -1.28 8.65
CA LEU A 65 -13.07 -2.47 9.02
C LEU A 65 -12.21 -3.74 8.89
N PRO A 66 -12.25 -4.67 9.87
CA PRO A 66 -11.41 -5.86 9.85
C PRO A 66 -11.56 -6.69 8.56
N GLY A 67 -10.44 -6.96 7.91
CA GLY A 67 -10.35 -7.83 6.75
C GLY A 67 -9.22 -8.84 6.93
N LYS A 68 -9.54 -10.13 6.93
CA LYS A 68 -8.54 -11.17 7.20
C LYS A 68 -7.50 -11.17 6.07
N GLY A 69 -6.22 -11.06 6.45
CA GLY A 69 -5.10 -11.14 5.50
C GLY A 69 -5.00 -9.93 4.57
N ARG A 70 -5.53 -8.78 4.98
CA ARG A 70 -5.41 -7.52 4.26
C ARG A 70 -4.94 -6.41 5.21
N ALA A 71 -3.94 -5.66 4.78
CA ALA A 71 -3.45 -4.46 5.43
C ALA A 71 -4.32 -3.25 5.09
N GLU A 72 -4.28 -2.26 5.96
CA GLU A 72 -4.90 -0.93 5.76
C GLU A 72 -4.20 -0.15 4.65
N PRO A 73 -4.78 0.97 4.18
CA PRO A 73 -4.39 1.61 2.93
C PRO A 73 -2.89 1.91 2.84
N CYS A 74 -2.30 1.47 1.74
CA CYS A 74 -0.93 1.77 1.37
C CYS A 74 -0.76 1.52 -0.12
N ILE A 75 -0.23 2.51 -0.83
CA ILE A 75 0.16 2.39 -2.24
C ILE A 75 1.61 2.81 -2.39
N MET A 76 2.47 1.91 -2.83
CA MET A 76 3.85 2.23 -3.20
C MET A 76 3.89 2.64 -4.67
N ILE A 77 4.45 3.82 -4.95
CA ILE A 77 4.81 4.27 -6.29
C ILE A 77 6.30 4.09 -6.50
N LYS A 78 6.70 3.46 -7.61
CA LYS A 78 8.11 3.29 -7.94
C LYS A 78 8.40 3.56 -9.42
N THR A 79 9.50 4.27 -9.66
CA THR A 79 10.20 4.37 -10.94
C THR A 79 11.58 3.70 -10.81
N PRO A 80 12.41 3.57 -11.86
CA PRO A 80 13.78 3.08 -11.69
C PRO A 80 14.54 3.79 -10.58
N ASP A 81 14.41 5.12 -10.50
CA ASP A 81 15.23 5.97 -9.64
C ASP A 81 14.55 6.38 -8.32
N HIS A 82 13.22 6.36 -8.25
CA HIS A 82 12.48 6.85 -7.08
C HIS A 82 11.52 5.82 -6.48
N MET A 83 11.30 5.90 -5.18
CA MET A 83 10.31 5.13 -4.43
C MET A 83 9.56 6.02 -3.44
N PHE A 84 8.24 6.07 -3.56
CA PHE A 84 7.34 6.76 -2.65
C PHE A 84 6.30 5.80 -2.10
N VAL A 85 5.80 6.05 -0.89
CA VAL A 85 4.67 5.33 -0.31
C VAL A 85 3.60 6.35 0.04
N VAL A 86 2.37 6.11 -0.43
CA VAL A 86 1.19 6.88 -0.10
C VAL A 86 0.39 6.12 0.95
N ASP A 87 0.28 6.73 2.12
CA ASP A 87 -0.27 6.18 3.36
C ASP A 87 0.47 4.94 3.90
N THR A 88 0.39 4.75 5.21
CA THR A 88 1.08 3.69 5.96
C THR A 88 0.11 3.06 6.95
N GLY A 89 -0.91 2.38 6.46
CA GLY A 89 -1.86 1.66 7.31
C GLY A 89 -1.30 0.38 7.95
N ASP A 90 -1.99 -0.13 8.98
CA ASP A 90 -1.62 -1.30 9.76
C ASP A 90 -1.36 -2.52 8.87
N GLY A 91 -0.18 -3.10 9.06
CA GLY A 91 0.30 -4.29 8.34
C GLY A 91 0.88 -4.01 6.95
N SER A 92 0.79 -2.79 6.44
CA SER A 92 1.27 -2.46 5.10
C SER A 92 2.80 -2.55 4.99
N ARG A 93 3.52 -2.14 6.05
CA ARG A 93 4.98 -2.32 6.11
C ARG A 93 5.33 -3.81 6.12
N GLN A 94 4.51 -4.66 6.76
CA GLN A 94 4.74 -6.11 6.79
C GLN A 94 4.63 -6.74 5.41
N ASN A 95 3.66 -6.29 4.61
CA ASN A 95 3.54 -6.73 3.23
C ASN A 95 4.79 -6.37 2.40
N LEU A 96 5.26 -5.13 2.49
CA LEU A 96 6.47 -4.70 1.76
C LEU A 96 7.71 -5.52 2.14
N ILE A 97 7.92 -5.83 3.43
CA ILE A 97 9.01 -6.74 3.85
C ILE A 97 8.82 -8.15 3.29
N ASN A 98 7.61 -8.70 3.36
CA ASN A 98 7.34 -10.06 2.87
C ASN A 98 7.62 -10.20 1.37
N TRP A 99 7.55 -9.09 0.62
CA TRP A 99 7.88 -9.01 -0.79
C TRP A 99 9.33 -8.59 -1.07
N SER A 100 10.19 -8.60 -0.05
CA SER A 100 11.61 -8.23 -0.13
C SER A 100 11.83 -6.81 -0.68
N ILE A 101 10.97 -5.85 -0.35
CA ILE A 101 11.11 -4.45 -0.80
C ILE A 101 12.05 -3.69 0.16
N ASN A 102 13.00 -2.96 -0.40
CA ASN A 102 13.98 -2.18 0.36
C ASN A 102 13.48 -0.76 0.65
N LEU A 103 12.90 -0.55 1.84
CA LEU A 103 12.45 0.76 2.32
C LEU A 103 13.60 1.69 2.71
N GLY A 104 14.85 1.20 2.77
CA GLY A 104 16.04 2.05 2.88
C GLY A 104 16.19 3.01 1.69
N ASN A 105 15.63 2.64 0.53
CA ASN A 105 15.59 3.44 -0.69
C ASN A 105 14.37 4.36 -0.78
N LEU A 106 13.55 4.45 0.27
CA LEU A 106 12.34 5.27 0.23
C LEU A 106 12.70 6.76 0.20
N ASP A 107 12.18 7.47 -0.80
CA ASP A 107 12.37 8.92 -0.94
C ASP A 107 11.52 9.69 0.06
N ALA A 108 10.25 9.31 0.17
CA ALA A 108 9.33 9.85 1.17
C ALA A 108 8.09 8.98 1.39
N VAL A 109 7.46 9.17 2.54
CA VAL A 109 6.06 8.84 2.79
C VAL A 109 5.20 10.07 2.48
N LEU A 110 4.08 9.88 1.79
CA LEU A 110 3.08 10.89 1.50
C LEU A 110 1.78 10.49 2.20
N LEU A 111 1.25 11.34 3.06
CA LEU A 111 0.00 11.09 3.80
C LEU A 111 -1.13 11.85 3.14
N THR A 112 -2.21 11.14 2.81
CA THR A 112 -3.44 11.73 2.26
C THR A 112 -4.17 12.51 3.33
N HIS A 113 -4.36 11.90 4.51
CA HIS A 113 -4.94 12.50 5.69
C HIS A 113 -4.49 11.77 6.97
N LEU A 114 -5.05 12.13 8.13
CA LEU A 114 -4.54 11.71 9.45
C LEU A 114 -5.49 10.78 10.21
N HIS A 115 -6.34 10.01 9.52
CA HIS A 115 -7.00 8.88 10.17
C HIS A 115 -6.01 7.78 10.51
N SER A 116 -6.33 7.01 11.57
CA SER A 116 -5.44 5.99 12.10
C SER A 116 -5.05 4.94 11.07
N ASP A 117 -5.98 4.52 10.22
CA ASP A 117 -5.73 3.50 9.20
C ASP A 117 -4.84 3.98 8.06
N HIS A 118 -4.53 5.27 7.97
CA HIS A 118 -3.59 5.80 6.99
C HIS A 118 -2.19 6.05 7.58
N ILE A 119 -2.01 5.98 8.91
CA ILE A 119 -0.76 6.39 9.58
C ILE A 119 -0.23 5.37 10.61
N SER A 120 -0.98 4.30 10.89
CA SER A 120 -0.72 3.37 11.99
C SER A 120 0.64 2.66 11.92
N ASP A 121 1.14 2.36 10.71
CA ASP A 121 2.46 1.73 10.49
C ASP A 121 3.61 2.76 10.34
N LEU A 122 3.37 4.08 10.42
CA LEU A 122 4.39 5.09 10.12
C LEU A 122 5.65 4.96 11.02
N ALA A 123 5.45 4.62 12.29
CA ALA A 123 6.54 4.37 13.23
C ALA A 123 7.40 3.16 12.81
N ASP A 124 6.76 2.11 12.32
CA ASP A 124 7.38 0.88 11.86
C ASP A 124 8.14 1.08 10.54
N PHE A 125 7.57 1.85 9.60
CA PHE A 125 8.29 2.30 8.40
C PHE A 125 9.57 3.05 8.79
N HIS A 126 9.50 3.94 9.78
CA HIS A 126 10.65 4.69 10.26
C HIS A 126 11.74 3.78 10.86
N LEU A 127 11.40 2.99 11.89
CA LEU A 127 12.39 2.22 12.65
C LEU A 127 13.03 1.12 11.81
N TYR A 128 12.24 0.44 10.98
CA TYR A 128 12.74 -0.63 10.13
C TYR A 128 13.69 -0.09 9.05
N SER A 129 13.29 0.96 8.33
CA SER A 129 14.15 1.55 7.31
C SER A 129 15.41 2.18 7.90
N TRP A 130 15.33 2.81 9.07
CA TRP A 130 16.46 3.43 9.75
C TRP A 130 17.57 2.42 10.09
N VAL A 131 17.26 1.40 10.90
CA VAL A 131 18.29 0.50 11.45
C VAL A 131 18.46 -0.75 10.59
N THR A 132 17.37 -1.38 10.15
CA THR A 132 17.47 -2.66 9.45
C THR A 132 17.88 -2.51 7.99
N GLN A 133 17.52 -1.40 7.35
CA GLN A 133 17.84 -1.12 5.94
C GLN A 133 18.75 0.08 5.73
N ASN A 134 19.39 0.57 6.80
CA ASN A 134 20.45 1.58 6.77
C ASN A 134 20.07 2.87 6.01
N ARG A 135 18.84 3.36 6.21
CA ARG A 135 18.37 4.62 5.60
C ARG A 135 19.23 5.79 6.09
N GLY A 136 19.93 6.45 5.17
CA GLY A 136 20.99 7.43 5.47
C GLY A 136 20.55 8.88 5.74
N LYS A 137 19.31 9.12 6.17
CA LYS A 137 18.76 10.47 6.49
C LYS A 137 17.65 10.34 7.53
N LYS A 138 16.87 11.38 7.85
CA LYS A 138 15.56 11.23 8.55
C LYS A 138 14.47 10.86 7.55
N LEU A 139 13.38 10.21 7.99
CA LEU A 139 12.35 9.73 7.06
C LEU A 139 11.55 10.93 6.56
N PRO A 140 11.60 11.28 5.26
CA PRO A 140 10.82 12.41 4.77
C PRO A 140 9.33 12.04 4.77
N VAL A 141 8.50 12.91 5.36
CA VAL A 141 7.05 12.71 5.43
C VAL A 141 6.36 13.97 4.95
N TYR A 142 5.61 13.86 3.87
CA TYR A 142 4.74 14.93 3.37
C TYR A 142 3.31 14.63 3.77
N GLY A 143 2.56 15.64 4.21
CA GLY A 143 1.16 15.44 4.54
C GLY A 143 0.43 16.75 4.83
N PRO A 144 -0.85 16.68 5.19
CA PRO A 144 -1.66 17.86 5.50
C PRO A 144 -1.23 18.55 6.79
N LEU A 145 -1.89 19.65 7.12
CA LEU A 145 -1.75 20.31 8.42
C LEU A 145 -1.98 19.28 9.55
N GLY A 146 -1.09 19.27 10.54
CA GLY A 146 -1.14 18.32 11.66
C GLY A 146 -0.20 17.12 11.53
N THR A 147 0.40 16.87 10.35
CA THR A 147 1.40 15.78 10.20
C THR A 147 2.55 15.90 11.19
N ASN A 148 2.97 17.12 11.56
CA ASN A 148 4.00 17.32 12.57
C ASN A 148 3.59 16.82 13.96
N LEU A 149 2.30 16.89 14.34
CA LEU A 149 1.82 16.34 15.61
C LEU A 149 2.00 14.82 15.64
N VAL A 150 1.75 14.15 14.51
CA VAL A 150 1.93 12.70 14.36
C VAL A 150 3.41 12.34 14.43
N THR A 151 4.26 12.98 13.63
CA THR A 151 5.68 12.64 13.55
C THR A 151 6.46 13.00 14.83
N GLU A 152 6.18 14.14 15.45
CA GLU A 152 6.74 14.51 16.75
C GLU A 152 6.22 13.59 17.86
N GLY A 153 4.93 13.23 17.82
CA GLY A 153 4.31 12.30 18.75
C GLY A 153 4.94 10.90 18.71
N ILE A 154 5.13 10.35 17.50
CA ILE A 154 5.84 9.08 17.31
C ILE A 154 7.30 9.21 17.76
N THR A 155 8.00 10.26 17.37
CA THR A 155 9.39 10.49 17.80
C THR A 155 9.50 10.51 19.32
N LYS A 156 8.55 11.15 20.01
CA LYS A 156 8.50 11.19 21.47
C LYS A 156 8.18 9.83 22.08
N ALA A 157 7.22 9.10 21.51
CA ALA A 157 6.83 7.78 22.01
C ALA A 157 7.96 6.74 21.90
N TYR A 158 8.81 6.87 20.88
CA TYR A 158 9.92 5.95 20.59
C TYR A 158 11.31 6.49 20.99
N GLU A 159 11.37 7.55 21.81
CA GLU A 159 12.64 8.18 22.20
C GLU A 159 13.58 7.20 22.92
N LEU A 160 13.04 6.36 23.82
CA LEU A 160 13.81 5.38 24.57
C LEU A 160 14.34 4.25 23.66
N ASP A 161 13.52 3.77 22.72
CA ASP A 161 13.93 2.73 21.77
C ASP A 161 15.05 3.24 20.86
N THR A 162 14.92 4.46 20.36
CA THR A 162 15.94 5.16 19.57
C THR A 162 17.26 5.25 20.35
N GLU A 163 17.20 5.73 21.60
CA GLU A 163 18.39 5.86 22.46
C GLU A 163 19.05 4.50 22.71
N TRP A 164 18.27 3.47 23.05
CA TRP A 164 18.81 2.15 23.33
C TRP A 164 19.45 1.49 22.10
N ARG A 165 18.90 1.68 20.90
CA ARG A 165 19.50 1.18 19.66
C ARG A 165 20.85 1.80 19.40
N THR A 166 20.97 3.13 19.51
CA THR A 166 22.23 3.83 19.33
C THR A 166 23.23 3.47 20.44
N LEU A 167 22.81 3.41 21.70
CA LEU A 167 23.70 3.02 22.82
C LEU A 167 24.19 1.56 22.70
N HIS A 168 23.35 0.66 22.19
CA HIS A 168 23.69 -0.76 22.06
C HIS A 168 24.55 -1.07 20.84
N HIS A 169 24.23 -0.49 19.68
CA HIS A 169 24.90 -0.79 18.41
C HIS A 169 25.95 0.23 17.97
N GLY A 170 25.91 1.45 18.50
CA GLY A 170 26.76 2.57 18.10
C GLY A 170 26.23 3.37 16.91
N GLU A 171 26.77 4.57 16.73
CA GLU A 171 26.39 5.54 15.68
C GLU A 171 26.65 5.05 14.25
N GLU A 172 27.51 4.03 14.06
CA GLU A 172 27.75 3.44 12.74
C GLU A 172 26.56 2.61 12.25
N VAL A 173 25.85 1.95 13.18
CA VAL A 173 24.75 1.03 12.87
C VAL A 173 23.38 1.68 13.07
N ALA A 174 23.25 2.54 14.08
CA ALA A 174 22.02 3.27 14.37
C ALA A 174 22.35 4.77 14.57
N PRO A 175 22.63 5.50 13.48
CA PRO A 175 22.97 6.92 13.55
C PRO A 175 21.81 7.72 14.14
N SER A 176 22.02 8.34 15.29
CA SER A 176 20.97 9.08 16.01
C SER A 176 20.44 10.27 15.20
N ASP A 177 21.27 10.88 14.36
CA ASP A 177 20.88 11.97 13.45
C ASP A 177 19.86 11.54 12.37
N PHE A 178 19.75 10.24 12.10
CA PHE A 178 18.82 9.66 11.11
C PHE A 178 17.52 9.14 11.73
N ALA A 179 17.43 9.16 13.06
CA ALA A 179 16.24 8.83 13.82
C ALA A 179 15.17 9.93 13.70
N GLY A 180 13.90 9.52 13.70
CA GLY A 180 12.74 10.38 13.46
C GLY A 180 12.50 10.76 12.00
N PHE A 181 11.82 11.89 11.83
CA PHE A 181 11.19 12.31 10.58
C PHE A 181 11.66 13.69 10.12
N ASP A 182 11.71 13.89 8.80
CA ASP A 182 11.82 15.19 8.14
C ASP A 182 10.42 15.57 7.61
N THR A 183 9.64 16.24 8.45
CA THR A 183 8.22 16.50 8.19
C THR A 183 8.00 17.75 7.35
N LYS A 184 7.17 17.62 6.31
CA LYS A 184 6.82 18.68 5.36
C LYS A 184 5.31 18.79 5.26
N ILE A 185 4.79 19.93 5.73
CA ILE A 185 3.37 20.23 5.58
C ILE A 185 3.13 20.71 4.15
N ILE A 186 2.20 20.07 3.45
CA ILE A 186 1.83 20.39 2.08
C ILE A 186 1.05 21.71 2.08
N ASN A 187 1.47 22.64 1.24
CA ASN A 187 0.76 23.90 1.00
C ASN A 187 0.16 23.85 -0.41
N LEU A 188 -1.17 23.75 -0.50
CA LEU A 188 -1.86 23.63 -1.78
C LEU A 188 -1.78 24.88 -2.67
N ASN A 189 -1.31 26.02 -2.13
CA ASN A 189 -0.94 27.18 -2.97
C ASN A 189 0.31 26.91 -3.83
N ASN A 190 1.11 25.91 -3.45
CA ASN A 190 2.21 25.36 -4.24
C ASN A 190 2.10 23.82 -4.25
N PRO A 191 1.21 23.27 -5.08
CA PRO A 191 0.78 21.88 -4.97
C PRO A 191 1.84 20.87 -5.44
N VAL A 192 2.90 21.32 -6.13
CA VAL A 192 4.00 20.46 -6.58
C VAL A 192 4.95 20.20 -5.42
N ILE A 193 4.97 18.97 -4.92
CA ILE A 193 5.77 18.58 -3.74
C ILE A 193 7.12 17.95 -4.12
N PHE A 194 7.23 17.49 -5.37
CA PHE A 194 8.44 16.92 -5.95
C PHE A 194 8.44 17.14 -7.46
N ASP A 195 9.58 17.55 -8.01
CA ASP A 195 9.81 17.69 -9.46
C ASP A 195 11.32 17.63 -9.72
N ASP A 196 11.78 16.61 -10.44
CA ASP A 196 13.17 16.47 -10.88
C ASP A 196 13.34 16.61 -12.41
N GLY A 197 12.27 17.02 -13.11
CA GLY A 197 12.21 17.10 -14.56
C GLY A 197 11.76 15.82 -15.27
N GLU A 198 11.80 14.65 -14.61
CA GLU A 198 11.28 13.39 -15.15
C GLU A 198 10.02 12.93 -14.42
N LEU A 199 10.06 12.92 -13.08
CA LEU A 199 8.96 12.65 -12.18
C LEU A 199 8.48 13.95 -11.53
N LYS A 200 7.17 14.18 -11.63
CA LYS A 200 6.49 15.26 -10.93
C LYS A 200 5.38 14.69 -10.05
N ILE A 201 5.32 15.14 -8.81
CA ILE A 201 4.28 14.78 -7.84
C ILE A 201 3.52 16.04 -7.44
N THR A 202 2.21 16.02 -7.67
CA THR A 202 1.30 17.12 -7.36
C THR A 202 0.26 16.64 -6.35
N ALA A 203 0.16 17.31 -5.22
CA ALA A 203 -0.90 17.10 -4.23
C ALA A 203 -2.11 17.98 -4.56
N PHE A 204 -3.31 17.51 -4.27
CA PHE A 204 -4.55 18.25 -4.45
C PHE A 204 -5.57 17.90 -3.37
N GLU A 205 -6.53 18.77 -3.13
CA GLU A 205 -7.58 18.57 -2.13
C GLU A 205 -8.68 17.65 -2.64
N VAL A 206 -9.24 16.82 -1.75
CA VAL A 206 -10.39 15.95 -2.01
C VAL A 206 -11.45 16.11 -0.92
N GLU A 207 -12.64 15.56 -1.13
CA GLU A 207 -13.82 15.80 -0.29
C GLU A 207 -13.98 14.70 0.76
N HIS A 208 -13.56 14.94 2.00
CA HIS A 208 -13.68 13.96 3.09
C HIS A 208 -14.03 14.63 4.43
N PHE A 209 -14.93 15.60 4.39
CA PHE A 209 -15.35 16.37 5.58
C PHE A 209 -15.96 15.44 6.65
N PRO A 210 -15.59 15.58 7.96
CA PRO A 210 -14.89 16.72 8.56
C PRO A 210 -13.37 16.63 8.58
N VAL A 211 -12.76 15.67 7.90
CA VAL A 211 -11.30 15.61 7.77
C VAL A 211 -10.85 16.63 6.73
N ASP A 212 -10.30 17.71 7.24
CA ASP A 212 -9.84 18.85 6.45
C ASP A 212 -8.45 19.33 6.96
N PRO A 213 -7.41 19.37 6.11
CA PRO A 213 -7.42 18.99 4.70
C PRO A 213 -7.25 17.48 4.48
N SER A 214 -7.94 16.97 3.46
CA SER A 214 -7.73 15.63 2.90
C SER A 214 -7.19 15.75 1.48
N LEU A 215 -6.20 14.91 1.15
CA LEU A 215 -5.38 15.08 -0.06
C LEU A 215 -5.40 13.85 -0.96
N GLY A 216 -5.43 14.08 -2.27
CA GLY A 216 -5.03 13.14 -3.30
C GLY A 216 -3.66 13.51 -3.91
N PHE A 217 -3.07 12.57 -4.64
CA PHE A 217 -1.76 12.74 -5.27
C PHE A 217 -1.78 12.31 -6.74
N ARG A 218 -1.16 13.13 -7.60
CA ARG A 218 -0.91 12.83 -9.01
C ARG A 218 0.59 12.72 -9.25
N PHE A 219 0.98 11.62 -9.90
CA PHE A 219 2.33 11.31 -10.33
C PHE A 219 2.37 11.35 -11.85
N ASP A 220 3.20 12.21 -12.43
CA ASP A 220 3.46 12.25 -13.86
C ASP A 220 4.93 11.86 -14.09
N TYR A 221 5.19 10.80 -14.85
CA TYR A 221 6.53 10.28 -15.12
C TYR A 221 6.72 9.96 -16.61
N LYS A 222 7.58 10.71 -17.30
CA LYS A 222 7.93 10.47 -18.73
C LYS A 222 6.72 10.19 -19.64
N GLY A 223 5.62 10.94 -19.43
CA GLY A 223 4.38 10.80 -20.21
C GLY A 223 3.41 9.72 -19.73
N ARG A 224 3.73 9.01 -18.64
CA ARG A 224 2.82 8.14 -17.90
C ARG A 224 2.26 8.85 -16.67
N SER A 225 1.08 8.46 -16.20
CA SER A 225 0.44 9.10 -15.04
C SER A 225 -0.35 8.15 -14.13
N ILE A 226 -0.18 8.32 -12.82
CA ILE A 226 -0.94 7.61 -11.78
C ILE A 226 -1.55 8.65 -10.84
N VAL A 227 -2.82 8.48 -10.51
CA VAL A 227 -3.52 9.30 -9.50
C VAL A 227 -3.99 8.41 -8.37
N ILE A 228 -3.87 8.90 -7.14
CA ILE A 228 -4.33 8.27 -5.91
C ILE A 228 -5.29 9.24 -5.23
N SER A 229 -6.51 8.79 -4.96
CA SER A 229 -7.58 9.63 -4.39
C SER A 229 -7.32 10.05 -2.95
N GLY A 230 -6.74 9.17 -2.13
CA GLY A 230 -6.99 9.21 -0.70
C GLY A 230 -8.42 8.77 -0.39
N ASP A 231 -8.94 9.15 0.76
CA ASP A 231 -10.35 8.94 1.08
C ASP A 231 -11.13 10.14 0.59
N THR A 232 -12.23 9.89 -0.12
CA THR A 232 -13.05 10.97 -0.66
C THR A 232 -14.44 10.48 -1.02
N ASP A 233 -15.45 11.32 -0.80
CA ASP A 233 -16.71 11.25 -1.55
C ASP A 233 -16.45 11.68 -3.02
N TYR A 234 -17.47 11.67 -3.86
CA TYR A 234 -17.37 12.22 -5.21
C TYR A 234 -16.79 13.65 -5.18
N SER A 235 -15.64 13.85 -5.82
CA SER A 235 -14.93 15.13 -5.84
C SER A 235 -14.71 15.61 -7.27
N GLU A 236 -15.28 16.78 -7.61
CA GLU A 236 -15.03 17.44 -8.91
C GLU A 236 -13.55 17.79 -9.09
N ASN A 237 -12.86 18.15 -8.00
CA ASN A 237 -11.43 18.43 -8.05
C ASN A 237 -10.64 17.17 -8.36
N LEU A 238 -10.98 16.01 -7.77
CA LEU A 238 -10.38 14.73 -8.15
C LEU A 238 -10.56 14.46 -9.64
N VAL A 239 -11.76 14.68 -10.20
CA VAL A 239 -12.03 14.47 -11.63
C VAL A 239 -11.13 15.34 -12.50
N GLU A 240 -10.98 16.62 -12.18
CA GLU A 240 -10.11 17.52 -12.96
C GLU A 240 -8.62 17.15 -12.81
N GLN A 241 -8.18 16.75 -11.62
CA GLN A 241 -6.78 16.33 -11.38
C GLN A 241 -6.47 14.96 -12.00
N ALA A 242 -7.45 14.05 -12.08
CA ALA A 242 -7.34 12.75 -12.71
C ALA A 242 -7.46 12.78 -14.25
N LYS A 243 -7.70 13.95 -14.83
CA LYS A 243 -7.99 14.09 -16.25
C LYS A 243 -6.90 13.49 -17.14
N ASN A 244 -7.32 12.56 -17.99
CA ASN A 244 -6.51 11.76 -18.92
C ASN A 244 -5.40 10.95 -18.24
N ALA A 245 -5.54 10.63 -16.95
CA ALA A 245 -4.57 9.78 -16.29
C ALA A 245 -4.57 8.35 -16.87
N ASP A 246 -3.42 7.67 -16.85
CA ASP A 246 -3.38 6.26 -17.24
C ASP A 246 -4.07 5.39 -16.18
N LEU A 247 -3.89 5.72 -14.91
CA LEU A 247 -4.37 4.94 -13.80
C LEU A 247 -4.91 5.83 -12.67
N LEU A 248 -6.05 5.44 -12.12
CA LEU A 248 -6.60 6.00 -10.89
C LEU A 248 -6.76 4.89 -9.85
N PHE A 249 -6.10 5.03 -8.72
CA PHE A 249 -6.45 4.33 -7.49
C PHE A 249 -7.50 5.16 -6.76
N HIS A 250 -8.69 4.60 -6.58
CA HIS A 250 -9.80 5.25 -5.87
C HIS A 250 -10.20 4.43 -4.64
N ASP A 251 -10.45 5.10 -3.51
CA ASP A 251 -11.14 4.48 -2.38
C ASP A 251 -12.54 4.00 -2.78
N ALA A 252 -13.10 3.05 -2.06
CA ALA A 252 -14.45 2.59 -2.36
C ALA A 252 -15.16 2.04 -1.13
N LEU A 253 -16.35 2.58 -0.86
CA LEU A 253 -17.25 2.08 0.16
C LEU A 253 -18.47 1.40 -0.46
N SER A 254 -18.64 0.12 -0.16
CA SER A 254 -19.80 -0.63 -0.63
C SER A 254 -21.02 -0.32 0.24
N GLN A 255 -21.82 0.66 -0.18
CA GLN A 255 -23.10 1.00 0.47
C GLN A 255 -24.01 -0.23 0.62
N ASN A 256 -24.03 -1.12 -0.38
CA ASN A 256 -24.77 -2.39 -0.33
C ASN A 256 -24.34 -3.29 0.85
N MET A 257 -23.06 -3.31 1.21
CA MET A 257 -22.56 -4.12 2.31
C MET A 257 -22.66 -3.39 3.65
N ILE A 258 -22.38 -2.09 3.67
CA ILE A 258 -22.50 -1.26 4.87
C ILE A 258 -23.95 -1.18 5.34
N GLY A 259 -24.91 -0.91 4.47
CA GLY A 259 -26.33 -0.90 4.86
C GLY A 259 -26.82 -2.24 5.41
N ARG A 260 -26.23 -3.35 4.96
CA ARG A 260 -26.52 -4.68 5.56
C ARG A 260 -25.90 -4.85 6.94
N LEU A 261 -24.71 -4.30 7.17
CA LEU A 261 -24.09 -4.31 8.49
C LEU A 261 -24.83 -3.39 9.46
N GLU A 262 -25.29 -2.23 9.01
CA GLU A 262 -26.21 -1.34 9.72
C GLU A 262 -27.45 -2.12 10.19
N GLU A 263 -28.25 -2.68 9.27
CA GLU A 263 -29.46 -3.46 9.56
C GLU A 263 -29.21 -4.57 10.59
N ILE A 264 -28.13 -5.35 10.43
CA ILE A 264 -27.83 -6.49 11.31
C ILE A 264 -27.40 -6.04 12.71
N SER A 265 -26.74 -4.89 12.80
CA SER A 265 -26.19 -4.38 14.06
C SER A 265 -27.19 -3.58 14.89
N GLU A 266 -28.34 -3.17 14.34
CA GLU A 266 -29.39 -2.42 15.06
C GLU A 266 -29.76 -3.08 16.39
N ASP A 267 -30.05 -4.38 16.38
CA ASP A 267 -30.48 -5.11 17.57
C ASP A 267 -29.32 -5.61 18.46
N VAL A 268 -28.11 -5.69 17.91
CA VAL A 268 -26.95 -6.31 18.57
C VAL A 268 -26.02 -5.27 19.21
N ASN A 269 -25.77 -4.18 18.50
CA ASN A 269 -24.91 -3.08 18.91
C ASN A 269 -25.37 -1.77 18.23
N PRO A 270 -26.36 -1.07 18.83
CA PRO A 270 -26.93 0.14 18.25
C PRO A 270 -25.89 1.24 17.98
N LEU A 271 -24.85 1.35 18.81
CA LEU A 271 -23.77 2.33 18.58
C LEU A 271 -22.99 2.02 17.31
N LEU A 272 -22.69 0.74 17.07
CA LEU A 272 -22.02 0.32 15.85
C LEU A 272 -22.92 0.47 14.61
N SER A 273 -24.23 0.27 14.77
CA SER A 273 -25.21 0.56 13.73
C SER A 273 -25.20 2.04 13.32
N THR A 274 -25.17 2.97 14.30
CA THR A 274 -24.99 4.40 14.02
C THR A 274 -23.71 4.69 13.25
N VAL A 275 -22.59 4.05 13.62
CA VAL A 275 -21.33 4.20 12.86
C VAL A 275 -21.50 3.73 11.40
N PHE A 276 -22.20 2.62 11.15
CA PHE A 276 -22.44 2.17 9.78
C PHE A 276 -23.41 3.06 8.99
N TYR A 277 -24.37 3.68 9.67
CA TYR A 277 -25.22 4.70 9.06
C TYR A 277 -24.40 5.93 8.64
N ASP A 278 -23.58 6.46 9.55
CA ASP A 278 -22.83 7.72 9.37
C ASP A 278 -21.73 7.67 8.29
N ILE A 279 -21.25 6.48 7.91
CA ILE A 279 -20.15 6.35 6.93
C ILE A 279 -20.62 6.14 5.48
N GLN A 280 -21.93 6.00 5.22
CA GLN A 280 -22.42 5.64 3.88
C GLN A 280 -22.27 6.73 2.81
N ASP A 281 -22.17 8.00 3.24
CA ASP A 281 -21.90 9.19 2.41
C ASP A 281 -20.55 9.83 2.74
N TYR A 282 -19.70 9.13 3.49
CA TYR A 282 -18.39 9.60 3.91
C TYR A 282 -17.26 9.28 2.91
N HIS A 283 -17.56 8.37 1.98
CA HIS A 283 -16.69 7.86 0.92
C HIS A 283 -17.50 7.63 -0.34
N ALA A 284 -16.83 7.70 -1.49
CA ALA A 284 -17.42 7.38 -2.77
C ALA A 284 -17.85 5.90 -2.82
N SER A 285 -19.04 5.66 -3.35
CA SER A 285 -19.43 4.31 -3.76
C SER A 285 -18.58 3.84 -4.95
N PRO A 286 -18.48 2.53 -5.19
CA PRO A 286 -17.85 1.99 -6.39
C PRO A 286 -18.43 2.54 -7.70
N ILE A 287 -19.71 2.93 -7.69
CA ILE A 287 -20.38 3.53 -8.85
C ILE A 287 -19.90 4.97 -9.04
N GLU A 288 -19.84 5.78 -8.00
CA GLU A 288 -19.35 7.16 -8.05
C GLU A 288 -17.87 7.22 -8.43
N ALA A 289 -17.03 6.36 -7.86
CA ALA A 289 -15.63 6.23 -8.25
C ALA A 289 -15.48 5.81 -9.73
N ALA A 290 -16.36 4.94 -10.25
CA ALA A 290 -16.40 4.60 -11.67
C ALA A 290 -16.89 5.76 -12.56
N GLN A 291 -17.84 6.57 -12.08
CA GLN A 291 -18.29 7.79 -12.75
C GLN A 291 -17.15 8.81 -12.83
N ALA A 292 -16.48 9.10 -11.70
CA ALA A 292 -15.33 9.99 -11.64
C ALA A 292 -14.21 9.55 -12.61
N ALA A 293 -13.89 8.26 -12.65
CA ALA A 293 -12.91 7.71 -13.58
C ALA A 293 -13.31 7.88 -15.06
N ASN A 294 -14.60 7.73 -15.39
CA ASN A 294 -15.11 7.95 -16.74
C ASN A 294 -15.09 9.43 -17.13
N GLU A 295 -15.52 10.32 -16.24
CA GLU A 295 -15.54 11.77 -16.47
C GLU A 295 -14.13 12.35 -16.63
N ALA A 296 -13.18 11.83 -15.86
CA ALA A 296 -11.77 12.14 -15.98
C ALA A 296 -11.10 11.48 -17.19
N ASN A 297 -11.79 10.61 -17.95
CA ASN A 297 -11.22 9.86 -19.07
C ASN A 297 -9.96 9.05 -18.67
N VAL A 298 -10.02 8.36 -17.52
CA VAL A 298 -8.94 7.52 -17.02
C VAL A 298 -8.92 6.17 -17.75
N LYS A 299 -7.72 5.70 -18.13
CA LYS A 299 -7.59 4.44 -18.88
C LYS A 299 -7.92 3.21 -18.03
N GLU A 300 -7.41 3.10 -16.80
CA GLU A 300 -7.66 1.99 -15.86
C GLU A 300 -8.05 2.52 -14.46
N LEU A 301 -9.03 1.89 -13.82
CA LEU A 301 -9.46 2.19 -12.45
C LEU A 301 -9.10 1.04 -11.51
N ILE A 302 -8.47 1.31 -10.38
CA ILE A 302 -8.24 0.31 -9.34
C ILE A 302 -8.92 0.78 -8.06
N PHE A 303 -9.87 0.00 -7.55
CA PHE A 303 -10.46 0.23 -6.25
C PHE A 303 -9.51 -0.30 -5.16
N TYR A 304 -9.10 0.58 -4.25
CA TYR A 304 -8.40 0.24 -3.00
C TYR A 304 -9.20 0.81 -1.82
N HIS A 305 -8.68 0.73 -0.58
CA HIS A 305 -9.43 1.13 0.62
C HIS A 305 -10.85 0.57 0.63
N LEU A 306 -10.94 -0.76 0.54
CA LEU A 306 -12.20 -1.43 0.32
C LEU A 306 -12.94 -1.51 1.65
N THR A 307 -14.10 -0.84 1.73
CA THR A 307 -14.88 -0.73 2.97
C THR A 307 -16.29 -1.30 2.81
N PRO A 308 -16.62 -2.46 3.42
CA PRO A 308 -15.69 -3.42 4.01
C PRO A 308 -14.95 -4.21 2.91
N ALA A 309 -13.73 -4.66 3.21
CA ALA A 309 -12.95 -5.43 2.25
C ALA A 309 -13.60 -6.81 1.99
N PRO A 310 -13.97 -7.14 0.74
CA PRO A 310 -14.72 -8.34 0.44
C PRO A 310 -13.89 -9.62 0.64
N GLN A 311 -14.33 -10.48 1.56
CA GLN A 311 -13.58 -11.66 2.04
C GLN A 311 -13.83 -12.94 1.22
N ASN A 312 -14.78 -12.93 0.29
CA ASN A 312 -15.13 -14.09 -0.53
C ASN A 312 -15.72 -13.67 -1.87
N PHE A 313 -15.88 -14.63 -2.79
CA PHE A 313 -16.37 -14.38 -4.15
C PHE A 313 -17.74 -13.67 -4.18
N ILE A 314 -18.67 -14.06 -3.30
CA ILE A 314 -20.00 -13.44 -3.24
C ILE A 314 -19.89 -11.98 -2.78
N ALA A 315 -19.08 -11.72 -1.73
CA ALA A 315 -18.83 -10.36 -1.26
C ALA A 315 -18.19 -9.49 -2.35
N LYS A 316 -17.24 -10.02 -3.14
CA LYS A 316 -16.64 -9.31 -4.27
C LYS A 316 -17.69 -8.91 -5.31
N ILE A 317 -18.63 -9.81 -5.65
CA ILE A 317 -19.75 -9.49 -6.55
C ILE A 317 -20.64 -8.39 -5.97
N ILE A 318 -20.98 -8.46 -4.67
CA ILE A 318 -21.84 -7.47 -4.02
C ILE A 318 -21.17 -6.09 -4.02
N PHE A 319 -19.87 -6.06 -3.74
CA PHE A 319 -19.09 -4.84 -3.66
C PHE A 319 -19.20 -4.02 -4.95
N VAL A 320 -19.04 -4.64 -6.12
CA VAL A 320 -19.01 -3.94 -7.41
C VAL A 320 -20.35 -3.94 -8.16
N ARG A 321 -21.48 -4.14 -7.46
CA ARG A 321 -22.81 -4.08 -8.08
C ARG A 321 -23.03 -2.72 -8.74
N GLY A 322 -23.49 -2.71 -9.99
CA GLY A 322 -23.74 -1.51 -10.78
C GLY A 322 -22.49 -0.91 -11.45
N VAL A 323 -21.27 -1.26 -11.03
CA VAL A 323 -20.03 -0.73 -11.64
C VAL A 323 -20.00 -1.00 -13.14
N ASN A 324 -20.31 -2.22 -13.57
CA ASN A 324 -20.31 -2.58 -15.00
C ASN A 324 -21.37 -1.85 -15.85
N GLU A 325 -22.39 -1.26 -15.23
CA GLU A 325 -23.40 -0.47 -15.94
C GLU A 325 -22.87 0.93 -16.26
N VAL A 326 -21.97 1.46 -15.43
CA VAL A 326 -21.29 2.74 -15.61
C VAL A 326 -19.98 2.59 -16.37
N ARG A 327 -19.14 1.63 -15.96
CA ARG A 327 -17.82 1.35 -16.52
C ARG A 327 -17.70 -0.16 -16.80
N PRO A 328 -18.05 -0.62 -18.03
CA PRO A 328 -18.11 -2.04 -18.34
C PRO A 328 -16.78 -2.80 -18.32
N ASN A 329 -15.65 -2.09 -18.49
CA ASN A 329 -14.30 -2.68 -18.59
C ASN A 329 -13.28 -1.76 -17.92
N ASN A 330 -12.02 -2.21 -17.82
CA ASN A 330 -10.88 -1.43 -17.35
C ASN A 330 -11.05 -0.92 -15.91
N TRP A 331 -11.50 -1.82 -15.04
CA TRP A 331 -11.48 -1.63 -13.62
C TRP A 331 -11.03 -2.92 -12.91
N THR A 332 -10.37 -2.77 -11.76
CA THR A 332 -9.89 -3.86 -10.92
C THR A 332 -10.25 -3.60 -9.46
N LEU A 333 -10.69 -4.64 -8.77
CA LEU A 333 -10.85 -4.62 -7.31
C LEU A 333 -9.54 -5.13 -6.67
N ALA A 334 -8.79 -4.26 -6.00
CA ALA A 334 -7.46 -4.62 -5.51
C ALA A 334 -7.51 -5.68 -4.40
N ASP A 335 -6.49 -6.52 -4.37
CA ASP A 335 -6.03 -7.26 -3.20
C ASP A 335 -4.67 -6.69 -2.78
N ASP A 336 -4.21 -6.98 -1.56
CA ASP A 336 -2.82 -6.71 -1.21
C ASP A 336 -1.91 -7.41 -2.22
N GLY A 337 -0.94 -6.68 -2.77
CA GLY A 337 -0.04 -7.18 -3.79
C GLY A 337 -0.49 -6.94 -5.22
N THR A 338 -1.70 -6.38 -5.45
CA THR A 338 -2.09 -5.90 -6.79
C THR A 338 -1.09 -4.86 -7.27
N ILE A 339 -0.51 -5.07 -8.45
CA ILE A 339 0.47 -4.17 -9.05
C ILE A 339 0.00 -3.74 -10.45
N ALA A 340 0.12 -2.45 -10.72
CA ALA A 340 -0.07 -1.86 -12.03
C ALA A 340 1.28 -1.40 -12.56
N ILE A 341 1.68 -1.92 -13.73
CA ILE A 341 2.95 -1.61 -14.38
C ILE A 341 2.66 -0.75 -15.62
N LEU A 342 3.29 0.42 -15.68
CA LEU A 342 3.11 1.40 -16.77
C LEU A 342 4.47 1.64 -17.46
N PRO A 343 4.83 0.84 -18.49
CA PRO A 343 6.06 1.05 -19.25
C PRO A 343 6.02 2.38 -20.02
N VAL A 344 7.12 3.13 -20.00
CA VAL A 344 7.24 4.38 -20.77
C VAL A 344 7.26 4.07 -22.28
N GLY A 345 6.67 4.95 -23.08
CA GLY A 345 6.54 4.76 -24.54
C GLY A 345 5.46 3.76 -24.96
N SER A 346 4.58 3.35 -24.04
CA SER A 346 3.44 2.46 -24.25
C SER A 346 2.18 3.05 -23.64
N ASP A 347 1.02 2.76 -24.22
CA ASP A 347 -0.28 3.10 -23.65
C ASP A 347 -0.83 2.03 -22.70
N LYS A 348 -0.09 0.92 -22.50
CA LYS A 348 -0.55 -0.20 -21.68
C LYS A 348 -0.47 0.11 -20.18
N VAL A 349 -1.48 -0.35 -19.46
CA VAL A 349 -1.49 -0.52 -18.00
C VAL A 349 -1.58 -2.03 -17.75
N GLU A 350 -0.50 -2.63 -17.24
CA GLU A 350 -0.43 -4.08 -17.03
C GLU A 350 -0.74 -4.39 -15.56
N ILE A 351 -1.89 -5.01 -15.31
CA ILE A 351 -2.33 -5.39 -13.96
C ILE A 351 -1.93 -6.83 -13.66
N THR A 352 -1.22 -7.05 -12.56
CA THR A 352 -0.85 -8.38 -12.06
C THR A 352 -0.90 -8.39 -10.52
N ASN A 353 -0.43 -9.47 -9.89
CA ASN A 353 -0.30 -9.59 -8.44
C ASN A 353 1.08 -10.15 -8.09
N ILE A 354 1.66 -9.67 -6.99
CA ILE A 354 2.97 -10.10 -6.49
C ILE A 354 2.94 -11.44 -5.74
N ASN A 355 1.76 -11.87 -5.28
CA ASN A 355 1.56 -13.09 -4.49
C ASN A 355 1.36 -14.36 -5.33
#